data_AF-A0A8S9SBB3-F1
#
_entry.id   AF-A0A8S9SBB3-F1
#
_cell.length_a   1.000
_cell.length_b   1.000
_cell.length_c   1.000
_cell.angle_alpha   90.00
_cell.angle_beta   90.00
_cell.angle_gamma   90.00
#
_symmetry.space_group_name_H-M   'P 1'
#
loop_
_entity.id
_entity.type
_entity.pdbx_description
1 polymer ?
#
loop_
_entity_poly.entity_id
_entity_poly.type
_entity_poly.pdbx_seq_one_letter_code
_entity_poly.pdbx_strand_id
1 'polypeptide(L)' 'MNCKFCCDEWGVGMEIGGDVKREEVEAVIQELMDGEKGKKLKEKGGKWQRLAKEATEYPSGSSNVSFETLVNKVL' A
#
# COMPACT_ATOMS: atom_id res chain seq x y z
N MET A 1 5.25 -8.53 10.31
CA MET A 1 5.76 -8.46 8.93
C MET A 1 5.05 -7.37 8.12
N ASN A 2 3.72 -7.27 8.19
CA ASN A 2 2.95 -6.27 7.44
C ASN A 2 3.38 -4.82 7.70
N CYS A 3 3.67 -4.43 8.96
CA CYS A 3 4.15 -3.06 9.26
C CYS A 3 5.47 -2.76 8.53
N LYS A 4 6.44 -3.66 8.59
CA LYS A 4 7.72 -3.54 7.88
C LYS A 4 7.52 -3.37 6.37
N PHE A 5 6.65 -4.16 5.75
CA PHE A 5 6.33 -3.99 4.33
C PHE A 5 5.62 -2.67 4.04
N CYS A 6 4.62 -2.29 4.84
CA CYS A 6 3.89 -1.04 4.65
C CYS A 6 4.77 0.19 4.80
N CYS A 7 5.68 0.20 5.78
CA CYS A 7 6.52 1.36 6.10
C CYS A 7 7.80 1.39 5.25
N ASP A 8 8.52 0.27 5.15
CA ASP A 8 9.86 0.24 4.57
C ASP A 8 9.82 -0.04 3.06
N GLU A 9 9.02 -1.03 2.63
CA GLU A 9 9.02 -1.51 1.25
C GLU A 9 8.05 -0.73 0.37
N TRP A 10 6.78 -0.66 0.77
CA TRP A 10 5.73 0.01 0.00
C TRP A 10 5.70 1.51 0.27
N GLY A 11 6.15 1.92 1.46
CA GLY A 11 6.18 3.33 1.88
C GLY A 11 4.79 3.95 1.87
N VAL A 12 3.79 3.23 2.35
CA VAL A 12 2.38 3.65 2.47
C VAL A 12 1.94 3.76 3.93
N GLY A 13 2.82 3.48 4.89
CA GLY A 13 2.56 3.56 6.32
C GLY A 13 3.54 4.45 7.07
N MET A 14 3.11 4.92 8.24
CA MET A 14 3.94 5.54 9.27
C MET A 14 3.78 4.71 10.54
N GLU A 15 4.89 4.29 11.12
CA GLU A 15 4.92 3.56 12.39
C GLU A 15 4.99 4.53 13.56
N ILE A 16 4.26 4.21 14.63
CA ILE A 16 4.35 4.87 15.94
C ILE A 16 5.10 3.91 16.85
N GLY A 17 5.98 4.42 17.71
CA GLY A 17 6.80 3.61 18.62
C GLY A 17 6.01 2.73 19.58
N GLY A 18 6.70 1.89 20.36
CA GLY A 18 6.05 0.89 21.22
C GLY A 18 5.26 1.45 22.41
N ASP A 19 5.82 2.43 23.13
CA ASP A 19 5.17 3.07 24.28
C ASP A 19 4.42 4.33 23.84
N VAL A 20 3.29 4.12 23.16
CA VAL A 20 2.51 5.19 22.52
C VAL A 20 1.86 6.13 23.54
N LYS A 21 2.15 7.43 23.41
CA LYS A 21 1.43 8.50 24.13
C LYS A 21 0.44 9.23 23.23
N ARG A 22 -0.57 9.85 23.82
CA ARG A 22 -1.61 10.58 23.07
C ARG A 22 -1.02 11.69 22.21
N GLU A 23 -0.03 12.39 22.73
CA GLU A 23 0.63 13.51 22.06
C GLU A 23 1.42 13.04 20.83
N GLU A 24 2.02 11.84 20.90
CA GLU A 24 2.72 11.23 19.77
C GLU A 24 1.75 10.80 18.66
N VAL A 25 0.59 10.24 19.04
CA VAL A 25 -0.48 9.91 18.09
C VAL A 25 -0.99 11.17 17.38
N GLU A 26 -1.23 12.24 18.13
CA GLU A 26 -1.68 13.52 17.57
C GLU A 26 -0.67 14.07 16.56
N ALA A 27 0.61 14.09 16.92
CA ALA A 27 1.68 14.56 16.03
C ALA A 27 1.76 13.72 14.74
N VAL A 28 1.63 12.41 14.83
CA VAL A 28 1.64 11.51 13.66
C VAL A 28 0.41 11.71 12.79
N ILE A 29 -0.78 11.88 13.38
CA ILE A 29 -2.01 12.17 12.62
C ILE A 29 -1.86 13.51 11.88
N GLN A 30 -1.33 14.53 12.54
CA GLN A 30 -1.14 15.84 11.91
C GLN A 30 -0.15 15.77 10.73
N GLU A 31 0.98 15.07 10.89
CA GLU A 31 1.95 14.86 9.81
C GLU A 31 1.40 13.99 8.67
N LEU A 32 0.52 13.03 8.99
CA LEU A 32 -0.13 12.17 7.99
C LEU A 32 -1.16 12.94 7.17
N MET A 33 -1.90 13.86 7.79
CA MET A 33 -2.99 14.60 7.14
C MET A 33 -2.48 15.79 6.33
N ASP A 34 -1.65 16.63 6.96
CA ASP A 34 -1.26 17.93 6.40
C ASP A 34 0.23 18.04 6.07
N GLY A 35 1.04 17.13 6.63
CA GLY A 35 2.49 17.11 6.48
C GLY A 35 3.00 16.59 5.14
N GLU A 36 4.27 16.86 4.87
CA GLU A 36 4.94 16.44 3.63
C GLU A 36 5.15 14.92 3.56
N LYS A 37 5.33 14.24 4.71
CA LYS A 37 5.37 12.76 4.70
C LYS A 37 4.02 12.20 4.30
N GLY A 38 2.92 12.70 4.85
CA GLY A 38 1.56 12.28 4.50
C GLY A 38 1.26 12.40 3.00
N LYS A 39 1.63 13.53 2.39
CA LYS A 39 1.50 13.73 0.93
C LYS A 39 2.27 12.68 0.13
N LYS A 40 3.52 12.40 0.49
CA LYS A 40 4.35 11.37 -0.18
C LYS A 40 3.78 9.96 -0.01
N LEU A 41 3.24 9.62 1.16
CA LEU A 41 2.57 8.33 1.38
C LEU A 41 1.35 8.20 0.47
N LYS A 42 0.55 9.26 0.34
CA LYS A 42 -0.64 9.28 -0.51
C LYS A 42 -0.29 9.10 -1.99
N GLU A 43 0.76 9.75 -2.48
CA GLU A 43 1.26 9.56 -3.85
C GLU A 43 1.69 8.11 -4.11
N LYS A 44 2.46 7.52 -3.18
CA LYS A 44 2.87 6.11 -3.26
C LYS A 44 1.66 5.18 -3.22
N GLY A 45 0.71 5.42 -2.32
CA GLY A 45 -0.55 4.67 -2.24
C GLY A 45 -1.34 4.70 -3.55
N GLY A 46 -1.44 5.88 -4.18
CA GLY A 46 -2.07 6.04 -5.49
C GLY A 46 -1.33 5.26 -6.59
N LYS A 47 0.00 5.29 -6.60
CA LYS A 47 0.81 4.49 -7.54
C LYS A 47 0.56 2.99 -7.36
N TRP A 48 0.59 2.49 -6.13
CA TRP A 48 0.31 1.07 -5.84
C TRP A 48 -1.11 0.68 -6.25
N GLN A 49 -2.10 1.52 -5.98
CA GLN A 49 -3.48 1.29 -6.40
C GLN A 49 -3.58 1.18 -7.93
N ARG A 50 -2.89 2.05 -8.68
CA ARG A 50 -2.88 2.00 -10.15
C ARG A 50 -2.26 0.71 -10.67
N LEU A 51 -1.09 0.33 -10.15
CA LEU A 51 -0.39 -0.91 -10.52
C LEU A 51 -1.23 -2.15 -10.22
N ALA A 52 -1.93 -2.16 -9.08
CA ALA A 52 -2.84 -3.25 -8.73
C ALA A 52 -3.99 -3.38 -9.74
N LYS A 53 -4.61 -2.24 -10.13
CA LYS A 53 -5.65 -2.23 -11.16
C LYS A 53 -5.13 -2.74 -12.50
N GLU A 54 -3.99 -2.21 -12.97
CA GLU A 54 -3.33 -2.65 -14.21
C GLU A 54 -3.03 -4.16 -14.21
N ALA A 55 -2.55 -4.70 -13.08
CA ALA A 55 -2.27 -6.12 -12.94
C ALA A 55 -3.53 -7.00 -13.00
N THR A 56 -4.67 -6.50 -12.54
CA THR A 56 -5.96 -7.22 -12.55
C THR A 56 -6.84 -6.93 -13.75
N GLU A 57 -6.43 -6.02 -14.64
CA GLU A 57 -7.21 -5.59 -15.80
C GLU A 57 -7.48 -6.77 -16.74
N TYR A 58 -8.71 -6.87 -17.26
CA TYR A 58 -9.05 -7.86 -18.28
C TYR A 58 -8.89 -7.26 -19.69
N PRO A 59 -8.36 -8.01 -20.68
CA PRO A 59 -7.88 -9.40 -20.61
C PRO A 59 -6.38 -9.54 -20.37
N SER A 60 -5.64 -8.43 -20.28
CA SER A 60 -4.17 -8.44 -20.43
C SER A 60 -3.38 -8.24 -19.14
N GLY A 61 -4.06 -7.97 -18.03
CA GLY A 61 -3.43 -7.80 -16.72
C GLY A 61 -2.69 -9.06 -16.30
N SER A 62 -1.49 -8.90 -15.74
CA SER A 62 -0.61 -10.03 -15.41
C SER A 62 -1.25 -11.04 -14.45
N SER A 63 -1.99 -10.57 -13.45
CA SER A 63 -2.74 -11.41 -12.53
C SER A 63 -3.95 -12.07 -13.21
N ASN A 64 -4.62 -11.37 -14.13
CA ASN A 64 -5.72 -11.95 -14.92
C ASN A 64 -5.22 -13.09 -15.81
N VAL A 65 -4.15 -12.87 -16.59
CA VAL A 65 -3.52 -13.89 -17.44
C VAL A 65 -3.03 -15.08 -16.63
N SER A 66 -2.43 -14.83 -15.46
CA SER A 66 -1.99 -15.90 -14.55
C SER A 66 -3.15 -16.73 -14.04
N PHE A 67 -4.27 -16.07 -13.70
CA PHE A 67 -5.49 -16.73 -13.25
C PHE A 67 -6.11 -17.59 -14.37
N GLU A 68 -6.28 -17.05 -15.58
CA GLU A 68 -6.78 -17.81 -16.74
C GLU A 68 -5.90 -19.03 -17.04
N THR A 69 -4.57 -18.87 -16.96
CA THR A 69 -3.62 -19.98 -17.13
C THR A 69 -3.82 -21.06 -16.08
N LEU A 70 -4.07 -20.69 -14.82
CA LEU A 70 -4.33 -21.63 -13.74
C LEU A 70 -5.65 -22.38 -13.97
N VAL A 71 -6.72 -21.67 -14.31
CA VAL A 71 -8.04 -22.26 -14.58
C VAL A 71 -7.95 -23.30 -15.70
N ASN A 72 -7.30 -22.95 -16.81
CA ASN A 72 -7.13 -23.85 -17.97
C ASN A 72 -6.20 -25.06 -17.70
N LYS A 73 -5.46 -25.08 -16.59
CA LYS A 73 -4.63 -26.23 -16.19
C LYS A 73 -5.33 -27.18 -15.25
N VAL A 74 -6.35 -26.70 -14.53
CA VAL A 74 -7.06 -27.47 -13.51
C VAL A 74 -8.37 -28.03 -14.06
N LEU A 75 -8.99 -27.34 -15.03
CA LEU A 75 -10.14 -27.79 -15.81
C LEU A 75 -9.67 -28.39 -17.14
#